data_AF-A0A8T5MQM3-F1
#
_entry.id   AF-A0A8T5MQM3-F1
#
_cell.length_a   1.000
_cell.length_b   1.000
_cell.length_c   1.000
_cell.angle_alpha   90.00
_cell.angle_beta   90.00
_cell.angle_gamma   90.00
#
_symmetry.space_group_name_H-M   'P 1'
#
loop_
_entity.id
_entity.type
_entity.pdbx_description
1 polymer ?
#
loop_
_entity_poly.entity_id
_entity_poly.type
_entity_poly.pdbx_seq_one_letter_code
_entity_poly.pdbx_strand_id
1 'polypeptide(L)' 'MSESTGFSLPSGFGGLVNYKEEYASKFMLKPTHIVAFIILIVALRIGIGFFLG' A
#
# COMPACT_ATOMS: atom_id res chain seq x y z
N MET A 1 4.26 -28.96 5.09
CA MET A 1 4.99 -27.74 5.49
C MET A 1 4.02 -26.58 5.33
N SER A 2 3.52 -26.09 6.46
CA SER A 2 2.49 -25.06 6.56
C SER A 2 3.05 -23.96 7.47
N GLU A 3 3.50 -22.86 6.88
CA GLU A 3 3.93 -21.68 7.64
C GLU A 3 3.09 -20.48 7.18
N SER A 4 2.11 -20.17 8.04
CA SER A 4 1.52 -18.86 8.34
C SER A 4 1.62 -17.74 7.29
N THR A 5 0.57 -17.61 6.48
CA THR A 5 0.07 -16.28 6.06
C THR A 5 -1.43 -16.28 6.34
N GLY A 6 -1.88 -15.39 7.23
CA GLY A 6 -3.24 -15.37 7.80
C GLY A 6 -4.36 -15.00 6.83
N PHE A 7 -4.44 -15.66 5.69
CA PHE A 7 -5.53 -15.52 4.75
C PHE A 7 -6.19 -16.88 4.58
N SER A 8 -7.40 -17.02 5.14
CA SER A 8 -8.25 -18.18 5.00
C SER A 8 -8.69 -18.29 3.53
N LEU A 9 -7.88 -18.93 2.70
CA LEU A 9 -8.27 -19.23 1.32
C LEU A 9 -9.40 -20.26 1.37
N PRO A 10 -10.59 -19.97 0.81
CA PRO A 10 -11.68 -20.92 0.80
C PRO A 10 -11.25 -22.21 0.10
N SER A 11 -11.60 -23.35 0.69
CA SER A 11 -11.15 -24.71 0.36
C SER A 11 -11.40 -25.18 -1.09
N GLY A 12 -11.96 -24.32 -1.96
CA GLY A 12 -12.10 -24.54 -3.39
C GLY A 12 -10.98 -23.95 -4.27
N PHE A 13 -10.07 -23.14 -3.73
CA PHE A 13 -8.92 -22.55 -4.43
C PHE A 13 -7.70 -23.50 -4.49
N GLY A 14 -7.94 -24.81 -4.49
CA GLY A 14 -6.93 -25.87 -4.38
C GLY A 14 -6.16 -26.22 -5.66
N GLY A 15 -6.01 -25.28 -6.61
CA GLY A 15 -5.26 -25.53 -7.84
C GLY A 15 -4.61 -24.27 -8.36
N LEU A 16 -3.27 -24.26 -8.43
CA LEU A 16 -2.38 -23.29 -9.12
C LEU A 16 -2.98 -21.91 -9.38
N VAL A 17 -3.56 -21.28 -8.36
CA VAL A 17 -4.03 -19.90 -8.51
C VAL A 17 -2.79 -19.05 -8.55
N ASN A 18 -2.41 -18.64 -9.76
CA ASN A 18 -1.30 -17.75 -9.97
C ASN A 18 -1.71 -16.38 -9.43
N TYR A 19 -1.46 -16.13 -8.14
CA TYR A 19 -1.57 -14.80 -7.53
C TYR A 19 -0.71 -13.75 -8.25
N LYS A 20 0.23 -14.18 -9.09
CA LYS A 20 1.01 -13.33 -10.00
C LYS A 20 0.17 -12.75 -11.16
N GLU A 21 -0.93 -13.40 -11.53
CA GLU A 21 -1.88 -12.92 -12.54
C GLU A 21 -2.96 -12.02 -11.93
N GLU A 22 -3.14 -12.08 -10.61
CA GLU A 22 -4.06 -11.23 -9.88
C GLU A 22 -3.46 -9.82 -9.76
N TYR A 23 -3.83 -8.99 -10.73
CA TYR A 23 -3.54 -7.56 -10.85
C TYR A 23 -2.11 -7.20 -11.23
N ALA A 24 -1.85 -7.12 -12.54
CA ALA A 24 -0.87 -6.17 -13.08
C ALA A 24 -1.35 -4.74 -12.76
N SER A 25 -1.20 -4.31 -11.51
CA SER A 25 -1.52 -2.95 -11.11
C SER A 25 -0.63 -2.03 -11.93
N LYS A 26 -1.24 -1.31 -12.89
CA LYS A 26 -0.56 -0.25 -13.64
C LYS A 26 -0.06 0.86 -12.71
N PHE A 27 -0.59 0.91 -11.49
CA PHE A 27 -0.31 1.92 -10.48
C PHE A 27 0.24 1.27 -9.21
N MET A 28 1.51 0.88 -9.27
CA MET A 28 2.28 0.50 -8.08
C MET A 28 2.86 1.77 -7.46
N LEU A 29 2.18 2.31 -6.45
CA LEU A 29 2.74 3.39 -5.63
C LEU A 29 4.00 2.89 -4.94
N LYS A 30 5.15 3.37 -5.39
CA LYS A 30 6.42 3.09 -4.70
C LYS A 30 6.37 3.73 -3.31
N PRO A 31 6.97 3.10 -2.28
CA PRO A 31 7.05 3.66 -0.93
C PRO A 31 7.58 5.09 -0.89
N THR A 32 8.44 5.47 -1.84
CA THR A 32 8.94 6.84 -2.04
C THR A 32 7.83 7.88 -2.17
N HIS A 33 6.73 7.56 -2.86
CA HIS A 33 5.59 8.48 -3.02
C HIS A 33 4.88 8.73 -1.69
N ILE A 34 4.80 7.71 -0.83
CA ILE A 34 4.17 7.81 0.49
C ILE A 34 5.01 8.75 1.37
N VAL A 35 6.34 8.58 1.37
CA VAL A 35 7.25 9.44 2.13
C VAL A 35 7.17 10.90 1.65
N ALA A 36 7.20 11.12 0.34
CA ALA A 36 7.07 12.47 -0.23
C ALA A 36 5.74 13.13 0.13
N PHE A 37 4.64 12.37 0.13
CA PHE A 37 3.31 12.88 0.49
C PHE A 37 3.22 13.28 1.97
N ILE A 38 3.83 12.51 2.87
CA ILE A 38 3.92 12.84 4.30
C ILE A 38 4.66 14.16 4.50
N ILE A 39 5.81 14.33 3.84
CA ILE A 39 6.60 15.58 3.92
C ILE A 39 5.77 16.78 3.45
N LEU A 40 5.03 16.62 2.34
CA LEU A 40 4.16 17.67 1.81
C LEU A 40 3.08 18.09 2.81
N ILE A 41 2.43 17.14 3.47
CA ILE A 41 1.41 17.43 4.51
C ILE A 41 2.04 18.21 5.67
N VAL A 42 3.21 17.80 6.14
CA VAL A 42 3.91 18.47 7.24
C VAL A 42 4.30 19.91 6.86
N ALA A 43 4.85 20.09 5.66
CA ALA A 43 5.21 21.41 5.14
C ALA A 43 3.98 22.32 5.02
N LEU A 44 2.86 21.79 4.53
CA LEU A 44 1.60 22.53 4.43
C LEU A 44 1.06 22.92 5.81
N ARG A 45 1.07 22.02 6.79
CA ARG A 45 0.67 22.32 8.17
C ARG A 45 1.51 23.44 8.77
N ILE A 46 2.82 23.40 8.59
CA ILE A 46 3.73 24.45 9.08
C ILE A 46 3.48 25.76 8.35
N GLY A 47 3.34 25.74 7.02
CA GLY A 47 3.05 26.92 6.22
C GLY A 47 1.75 27.60 6.62
N ILE A 48 0.68 26.83 6.85
CA ILE A 48 -0.59 27.36 7.37
C ILE A 48 -0.38 27.97 8.76
N GLY A 49 0.28 27.26 9.68
CA GLY A 49 0.52 27.77 11.03
C GLY A 49 1.39 29.03 11.08
N PHE A 50 2.31 29.21 10.12
CA PHE A 50 3.14 30.41 10.00
C PHE A 50 2.38 31.60 9.37
N PHE A 51 1.43 31.33 8.47
CA PHE A 51 0.71 32.38 7.74
C PHE A 51 -0.60 32.81 8.41
N LEU A 52 -1.26 31.91 9.15
CA LEU A 52 -2.53 32.15 9.84
C LEU A 52 -2.41 32.21 11.37
N GLY A 53 -1.24 31.92 11.94
CA GLY A 53 -0.96 32.04 13.38
C GLY A 53 -0.21 33.33 13.68
#